data_AF-A0A933URL0-F1
#
_entry.id   AF-A0A933URL0-F1
#
_cell.length_a   1.000
_cell.length_b   1.000
_cell.length_c   1.000
_cell.angle_alpha   90.00
_cell.angle_beta   90.00
_cell.angle_gamma   90.00
#
_symmetry.space_group_name_H-M   'P 1'
#
loop_
_entity.id
_entity.type
_entity.pdbx_description
1 polymer ?
#
loop_
_entity_poly.entity_id
_entity_poly.type
_entity_poly.pdbx_seq_one_letter_code
_entity_poly.pdbx_strand_id
1 'polypeptide(L)'
;MGTKTTRTVLATCAALAMTGALCGPASAGTKDTDRDGMPNVWEVRNHLNPRSKADAKTDPDRDGLTNLWEYKLRTKPRKADSDGDRRRDGSEDFDHDGIANGWEIRARLNPKSPADAAADPDRDGAKNIQEYKNHGDIRDEDTDGDGQDDGDELRTHTSMTVADTDHDGTVDGDEDADADGVANEDEDDATEACVADDDDADGDHVADEDENELGGSATDADSDDDGVSDGAEDGDDDGRQDEDDDDSASDSCSGDRDGDGRDDEDEGDRFGTVTSYDDTSHVLVLTTDGGGTVTVTLSVGAEVKYEDAEDLECEADEETTAVAALVPTALVTEIEVEDGEVHEVKVLRTTCA
;
A
#
# COMPACT_ATOMS: atom_id res chain seq x y z
N MET A 1 -48.69 64.29 -26.07
CA MET A 1 -48.72 63.17 -25.10
C MET A 1 -47.67 62.18 -25.56
N GLY A 2 -46.46 62.36 -25.04
CA GLY A 2 -45.22 61.85 -25.63
C GLY A 2 -44.83 60.47 -25.10
N THR A 3 -44.36 59.64 -26.03
CA THR A 3 -43.65 58.38 -25.81
C THR A 3 -42.19 58.60 -25.41
N LYS A 4 -41.55 57.52 -24.91
CA LYS A 4 -40.13 57.30 -24.56
C LYS A 4 -39.77 57.73 -23.12
N THR A 5 -38.94 57.02 -22.34
CA THR A 5 -37.62 56.46 -22.68
C THR A 5 -37.16 55.45 -21.62
N THR A 6 -36.40 54.46 -22.08
CA THR A 6 -35.54 53.45 -21.43
C THR A 6 -34.71 53.94 -20.21
N ARG A 7 -34.45 53.05 -19.23
CA ARG A 7 -33.08 52.68 -18.78
C ARG A 7 -33.05 51.71 -17.59
N THR A 8 -32.29 50.63 -17.77
CA THR A 8 -31.76 49.69 -16.79
C THR A 8 -30.82 50.38 -15.79
N VAL A 9 -30.91 50.05 -14.50
CA VAL A 9 -29.80 50.15 -13.53
C VAL A 9 -29.92 48.99 -12.52
N LEU A 10 -28.92 48.11 -12.52
CA LEU A 10 -28.52 47.28 -11.38
C LEU A 10 -27.72 48.14 -10.39
N ALA A 11 -27.99 47.99 -9.08
CA ALA A 11 -27.19 48.36 -7.89
C ALA A 11 -28.20 48.61 -6.74
N THR A 12 -28.07 48.12 -5.51
CA THR A 12 -26.93 47.65 -4.73
C THR A 12 -27.47 46.89 -3.51
N CYS A 13 -26.70 45.92 -3.02
CA CYS A 13 -26.90 45.27 -1.73
C CYS A 13 -26.73 46.23 -0.54
N ALA A 14 -27.24 45.75 0.61
CA ALA A 14 -26.95 46.14 1.99
C ALA A 14 -27.91 47.15 2.67
N ALA A 15 -28.87 46.61 3.40
CA ALA A 15 -29.18 47.05 4.77
C ALA A 15 -29.77 45.88 5.58
N LEU A 16 -29.05 45.48 6.64
CA LEU A 16 -29.51 44.59 7.70
C LEU A 16 -30.78 45.15 8.36
N ALA A 17 -31.78 44.29 8.60
CA ALA A 17 -32.08 43.76 9.94
C ALA A 17 -33.55 43.28 10.08
N MET A 18 -33.64 42.01 10.50
CA MET A 18 -34.63 41.46 11.44
C MET A 18 -36.02 41.01 10.93
N THR A 19 -36.22 39.71 11.15
CA THR A 19 -37.48 38.96 11.34
C THR A 19 -38.23 38.52 10.09
N GLY A 20 -37.76 37.39 9.56
CA GLY A 20 -38.47 36.61 8.55
C GLY A 20 -37.69 35.37 8.19
N ALA A 21 -37.22 34.63 9.21
CA ALA A 21 -36.74 33.27 8.96
C ALA A 21 -37.93 32.45 8.46
N LEU A 22 -38.03 32.36 7.14
CA LEU A 22 -38.73 31.27 6.47
C LEU A 22 -38.05 30.00 6.97
N CYS A 23 -38.64 29.45 8.01
CA CYS A 23 -38.41 28.09 8.47
C CYS A 23 -38.71 27.19 7.26
N GLY A 24 -37.67 26.83 6.51
CA GLY A 24 -37.73 25.63 5.70
C GLY A 24 -38.13 24.46 6.61
N PRO A 25 -38.77 23.40 6.09
CA PRO A 25 -39.14 22.28 6.92
C PRO A 25 -37.86 21.78 7.59
N ALA A 26 -37.75 21.99 8.90
CA ALA A 26 -36.75 21.33 9.70
C ALA A 26 -36.96 19.84 9.42
N SER A 27 -35.95 19.19 8.84
CA SER A 27 -35.88 17.74 8.86
C SER A 27 -36.17 17.35 10.31
N ALA A 28 -37.27 16.64 10.53
CA ALA A 28 -37.54 16.02 11.80
C ALA A 28 -36.46 14.93 11.95
N GLY A 29 -35.25 15.35 12.35
CA GLY A 29 -34.18 14.46 12.74
C GLY A 29 -34.78 13.57 13.80
N THR A 30 -35.02 12.32 13.42
CA THR A 30 -35.67 11.34 14.27
C THR A 30 -34.77 11.21 15.49
N LYS A 31 -35.31 11.58 16.65
CA LYS A 31 -34.59 11.52 17.92
C LYS A 31 -33.92 10.14 18.05
N ASP A 32 -32.64 10.14 18.39
CA ASP A 32 -31.81 9.01 18.78
C ASP A 32 -31.28 9.37 20.18
N THR A 33 -31.69 8.61 21.19
CA THR A 33 -31.57 9.02 22.61
C THR A 33 -30.30 8.49 23.25
N ASP A 34 -29.84 7.32 22.84
CA ASP A 34 -28.63 6.63 23.28
C ASP A 34 -27.48 6.71 22.29
N ARG A 35 -27.70 7.29 21.10
CA ARG A 35 -26.67 7.66 20.12
C ARG A 35 -25.89 6.45 19.63
N ASP A 36 -26.63 5.43 19.25
CA ASP A 36 -26.10 4.22 18.64
C ASP A 36 -26.27 4.17 17.11
N GLY A 37 -26.93 5.19 16.54
CA GLY A 37 -27.17 5.29 15.11
C GLY A 37 -28.54 4.79 14.67
N MET A 38 -29.35 4.25 15.59
CA MET A 38 -30.72 3.82 15.33
C MET A 38 -31.72 4.85 15.90
N PRO A 39 -32.70 5.33 15.11
CA PRO A 39 -33.69 6.25 15.65
C PRO A 39 -34.67 5.60 16.63
N ASN A 40 -35.04 6.33 17.69
CA ASN A 40 -36.03 5.90 18.71
C ASN A 40 -37.32 5.31 18.11
N VAL A 41 -37.80 5.88 17.01
CA VAL A 41 -39.04 5.44 16.35
C VAL A 41 -38.88 4.07 15.68
N TRP A 42 -37.70 3.82 15.10
CA TRP A 42 -37.39 2.53 14.48
C TRP A 42 -37.19 1.47 15.56
N GLU A 43 -36.44 1.78 16.61
CA GLU A 43 -36.19 0.87 17.73
C GLU A 43 -37.48 0.41 18.41
N VAL A 44 -38.39 1.34 18.74
CA VAL A 44 -39.69 1.00 19.34
C VAL A 44 -40.53 0.12 18.41
N ARG A 45 -40.45 0.34 17.09
CA ARG A 45 -41.19 -0.46 16.10
C ARG A 45 -40.66 -1.89 16.00
N ASN A 46 -39.36 -2.09 16.21
CA ASN A 46 -38.69 -3.39 16.14
C ASN A 46 -38.50 -4.06 17.52
N HIS A 47 -39.15 -3.53 18.56
CA HIS A 47 -39.08 -4.06 19.92
C HIS A 47 -37.65 -4.08 20.49
N LEU A 48 -36.92 -2.99 20.23
CA LEU A 48 -35.62 -2.64 20.80
C LEU A 48 -35.77 -1.56 21.87
N ASN A 49 -34.68 -1.20 22.55
CA ASN A 49 -34.66 -0.29 23.69
C ASN A 49 -33.95 1.03 23.34
N PRO A 50 -34.71 2.14 23.12
CA PRO A 50 -34.19 3.48 22.76
C PRO A 50 -33.37 4.22 23.80
N ARG A 51 -32.80 3.52 24.77
CA ARG A 51 -31.98 4.04 25.86
C ARG A 51 -30.77 3.14 26.14
N SER A 52 -30.54 2.14 25.31
CA SER A 52 -29.53 1.11 25.51
C SER A 52 -28.72 0.89 24.24
N LYS A 53 -27.73 1.75 23.99
CA LYS A 53 -26.72 1.61 22.92
C LYS A 53 -26.09 0.21 22.75
N ALA A 54 -26.10 -0.62 23.79
CA ALA A 54 -25.61 -1.99 23.70
C ALA A 54 -26.49 -2.89 22.81
N ASP A 55 -27.79 -2.61 22.68
CA ASP A 55 -28.68 -3.45 21.88
C ASP A 55 -28.43 -3.29 20.38
N ALA A 56 -27.93 -2.15 19.92
CA ALA A 56 -27.43 -1.94 18.55
C ALA A 56 -26.48 -3.05 18.05
N LYS A 57 -25.69 -3.63 18.97
CA LYS A 57 -24.70 -4.69 18.69
C LYS A 57 -25.23 -6.10 18.87
N THR A 58 -26.49 -6.25 19.29
CA THR A 58 -27.09 -7.57 19.47
C THR A 58 -27.67 -8.09 18.16
N ASP A 59 -27.71 -9.41 18.04
CA ASP A 59 -28.30 -10.17 16.93
C ASP A 59 -29.38 -11.11 17.53
N PRO A 60 -30.65 -10.67 17.62
CA PRO A 60 -31.69 -11.40 18.34
C PRO A 60 -32.21 -12.65 17.61
N ASP A 61 -32.10 -12.75 16.30
CA ASP A 61 -32.56 -13.89 15.49
C ASP A 61 -31.43 -14.76 14.93
N ARG A 62 -30.18 -14.36 15.15
CA ARG A 62 -28.95 -15.13 14.90
C ARG A 62 -28.73 -15.40 13.43
N ASP A 63 -28.93 -14.37 12.61
CA ASP A 63 -28.69 -14.43 11.17
C ASP A 63 -27.33 -13.87 10.75
N GLY A 64 -26.58 -13.29 11.69
CA GLY A 64 -25.27 -12.70 11.43
C GLY A 64 -25.28 -11.18 11.29
N LEU A 65 -26.44 -10.52 11.38
CA LEU A 65 -26.55 -9.07 11.37
C LEU A 65 -26.84 -8.52 12.77
N THR A 66 -26.10 -7.49 13.17
CA THR A 66 -26.47 -6.71 14.36
C THR A 66 -27.67 -5.82 14.05
N ASN A 67 -28.48 -5.48 15.07
CA ASN A 67 -29.63 -4.56 14.92
C ASN A 67 -29.28 -3.26 14.17
N LEU A 68 -28.07 -2.71 14.38
CA LEU A 68 -27.60 -1.52 13.67
C LEU A 68 -27.46 -1.76 12.17
N TRP A 69 -26.92 -2.90 11.78
CA TRP A 69 -26.76 -3.29 10.38
C TRP A 69 -28.11 -3.56 9.74
N GLU A 70 -29.03 -4.20 10.46
CA GLU A 70 -30.38 -4.39 9.96
C GLU A 70 -31.16 -3.09 9.76
N TYR A 71 -30.94 -2.09 10.62
CA TYR A 71 -31.45 -0.74 10.39
C TYR A 71 -30.91 -0.13 9.08
N LYS A 72 -29.60 -0.30 8.82
CA LYS A 72 -28.93 0.22 7.61
C LYS A 72 -29.37 -0.50 6.34
N LEU A 73 -29.56 -1.82 6.40
CA LEU A 73 -29.95 -2.71 5.29
C LEU A 73 -31.47 -2.82 5.12
N ARG A 74 -32.25 -2.26 6.06
CA ARG A 74 -33.72 -2.25 6.07
C ARG A 74 -34.35 -3.64 6.23
N THR A 75 -33.66 -4.52 6.95
CA THR A 75 -34.12 -5.84 7.35
C THR A 75 -34.81 -5.79 8.73
N LYS A 76 -35.10 -6.95 9.35
CA LYS A 76 -35.99 -7.08 10.51
C LYS A 76 -35.30 -7.80 11.67
N PRO A 77 -35.04 -7.10 12.81
CA PRO A 77 -34.25 -7.62 13.94
C PRO A 77 -34.65 -8.86 14.71
N ARG A 78 -35.72 -9.51 14.28
CA ARG A 78 -36.27 -10.69 14.95
C ARG A 78 -36.77 -11.70 13.91
N LYS A 79 -36.38 -11.55 12.66
CA LYS A 79 -36.74 -12.42 11.55
C LYS A 79 -35.49 -12.62 10.67
N ALA A 80 -34.78 -13.71 10.95
CA ALA A 80 -33.54 -14.12 10.29
C ALA A 80 -33.54 -14.18 8.76
N ASP A 81 -34.72 -14.10 8.13
CA ASP A 81 -34.96 -14.06 6.68
C ASP A 81 -36.09 -13.04 6.52
N SER A 82 -35.78 -11.81 6.16
CA SER A 82 -36.70 -10.67 6.19
C SER A 82 -37.75 -10.74 5.09
N ASP A 83 -37.36 -11.19 3.90
CA ASP A 83 -38.17 -11.13 2.67
C ASP A 83 -38.85 -12.47 2.33
N GLY A 84 -38.41 -13.57 2.94
CA GLY A 84 -38.97 -14.91 2.83
C GLY A 84 -38.42 -15.73 1.66
N ASP A 85 -37.25 -15.40 1.13
CA ASP A 85 -36.63 -16.08 -0.02
C ASP A 85 -35.87 -17.38 0.37
N ARG A 86 -35.78 -17.67 1.69
CA ARG A 86 -35.07 -18.80 2.33
C ARG A 86 -33.56 -18.63 2.48
N ARG A 87 -33.02 -17.45 2.22
CA ARG A 87 -31.68 -17.05 2.65
C ARG A 87 -31.82 -16.21 3.92
N ARG A 88 -30.78 -16.26 4.74
CA ARG A 88 -30.74 -15.44 5.95
C ARG A 88 -30.22 -14.06 5.60
N ASP A 89 -30.68 -13.00 6.25
CA ASP A 89 -30.30 -11.62 5.89
C ASP A 89 -28.77 -11.42 5.96
N GLY A 90 -28.09 -12.03 6.93
CA GLY A 90 -26.62 -12.02 7.02
C GLY A 90 -25.89 -12.92 6.02
N SER A 91 -26.60 -13.78 5.29
CA SER A 91 -26.08 -14.58 4.16
C SER A 91 -26.53 -14.02 2.81
N GLU A 92 -27.28 -12.93 2.80
CA GLU A 92 -27.52 -12.15 1.60
C GLU A 92 -26.29 -11.30 1.27
N ASP A 93 -26.27 -10.80 0.04
CA ASP A 93 -25.24 -9.95 -0.54
C ASP A 93 -25.98 -8.71 -1.06
N PHE A 94 -25.94 -7.62 -0.29
CA PHE A 94 -26.83 -6.47 -0.49
C PHE A 94 -26.38 -5.57 -1.64
N ASP A 95 -25.08 -5.45 -1.88
CA ASP A 95 -24.49 -4.64 -2.95
C ASP A 95 -24.04 -5.45 -4.18
N HIS A 96 -24.13 -6.77 -4.10
CA HIS A 96 -23.90 -7.73 -5.19
C HIS A 96 -22.46 -7.81 -5.68
N ASP A 97 -21.50 -7.73 -4.75
CA ASP A 97 -20.07 -7.92 -5.06
C ASP A 97 -19.60 -9.37 -4.91
N GLY A 98 -20.44 -10.25 -4.34
CA GLY A 98 -20.15 -11.66 -4.13
C GLY A 98 -19.74 -12.01 -2.70
N ILE A 99 -19.61 -11.04 -1.80
CA ILE A 99 -19.35 -11.24 -0.37
C ILE A 99 -20.67 -11.17 0.40
N ALA A 100 -20.83 -12.01 1.43
CA ALA A 100 -22.05 -12.00 2.23
C ALA A 100 -22.02 -10.89 3.30
N ASN A 101 -23.15 -10.18 3.49
CA ASN A 101 -23.33 -9.08 4.44
C ASN A 101 -22.75 -9.40 5.83
N GLY A 102 -23.03 -10.60 6.35
CA GLY A 102 -22.58 -11.03 7.67
C GLY A 102 -21.08 -11.29 7.74
N TRP A 103 -20.45 -11.71 6.65
CA TRP A 103 -19.00 -11.87 6.56
C TRP A 103 -18.33 -10.49 6.49
N GLU A 104 -18.80 -9.61 5.61
CA GLU A 104 -18.29 -8.23 5.50
C GLU A 104 -18.28 -7.52 6.86
N ILE A 105 -19.36 -7.66 7.64
CA ILE A 105 -19.45 -7.06 8.97
C ILE A 105 -18.39 -7.59 9.95
N ARG A 106 -18.03 -8.88 9.86
CA ARG A 106 -16.99 -9.49 10.70
C ARG A 106 -15.61 -9.04 10.25
N ALA A 107 -15.38 -9.02 8.94
CA ALA A 107 -14.16 -8.54 8.30
C ALA A 107 -13.99 -7.00 8.38
N ARG A 108 -14.99 -6.28 8.91
CA ARG A 108 -15.05 -4.81 9.01
C ARG A 108 -15.17 -4.09 7.65
N LEU A 109 -15.58 -4.81 6.63
CA LEU A 109 -16.04 -4.27 5.35
C LEU A 109 -17.46 -3.67 5.49
N ASN A 110 -17.98 -3.11 4.40
CA ASN A 110 -19.24 -2.41 4.37
C ASN A 110 -20.22 -3.04 3.36
N PRO A 111 -21.30 -3.72 3.84
CA PRO A 111 -22.40 -4.36 3.07
C PRO A 111 -23.22 -3.52 2.10
N LYS A 112 -22.67 -2.40 1.65
CA LYS A 112 -23.31 -1.38 0.83
C LYS A 112 -22.31 -0.76 -0.14
N SER A 113 -21.07 -1.22 -0.15
CA SER A 113 -19.94 -0.67 -0.84
C SER A 113 -19.25 -1.77 -1.64
N PRO A 114 -19.73 -2.07 -2.86
CA PRO A 114 -19.23 -3.21 -3.66
C PRO A 114 -17.78 -3.03 -4.16
N ALA A 115 -17.13 -1.94 -3.78
CA ALA A 115 -15.75 -1.64 -4.12
C ALA A 115 -14.75 -2.23 -3.12
N ASP A 116 -15.18 -2.54 -1.90
CA ASP A 116 -14.28 -3.11 -0.90
C ASP A 116 -13.99 -4.60 -1.15
N ALA A 117 -14.88 -5.34 -1.83
CA ALA A 117 -14.58 -6.67 -2.34
C ALA A 117 -13.39 -6.76 -3.30
N ALA A 118 -13.02 -5.65 -3.96
CA ALA A 118 -11.86 -5.59 -4.85
C ALA A 118 -10.66 -4.88 -4.22
N ALA A 119 -10.78 -4.49 -2.94
CA ALA A 119 -9.64 -4.01 -2.18
C ALA A 119 -8.77 -5.18 -1.74
N ASP A 120 -7.61 -4.82 -1.25
CA ASP A 120 -6.48 -5.69 -0.96
C ASP A 120 -5.76 -5.03 0.23
N PRO A 121 -6.18 -5.34 1.48
CA PRO A 121 -5.80 -4.55 2.65
C PRO A 121 -4.42 -4.90 3.23
N ASP A 122 -4.00 -6.15 3.08
CA ASP A 122 -2.70 -6.78 3.33
C ASP A 122 -1.72 -6.43 2.21
N ARG A 123 -2.13 -6.60 0.95
CA ARG A 123 -1.34 -6.33 -0.29
C ARG A 123 -0.62 -7.52 -0.92
N ASP A 124 -0.86 -8.72 -0.42
CA ASP A 124 -0.53 -10.02 -1.03
C ASP A 124 -1.12 -10.26 -2.45
N GLY A 125 -1.85 -9.32 -3.05
CA GLY A 125 -2.50 -9.53 -4.35
C GLY A 125 -3.79 -10.39 -4.31
N ALA A 126 -4.12 -11.02 -3.19
CA ALA A 126 -5.36 -11.71 -2.89
C ALA A 126 -6.45 -10.73 -2.42
N LYS A 127 -7.25 -10.24 -3.36
CA LYS A 127 -8.41 -9.37 -3.03
C LYS A 127 -9.35 -10.05 -2.02
N ASN A 128 -9.99 -9.22 -1.18
CA ASN A 128 -11.09 -9.59 -0.26
C ASN A 128 -12.10 -10.65 -0.77
N ILE A 129 -12.48 -10.59 -2.06
CA ILE A 129 -13.41 -11.56 -2.67
C ILE A 129 -12.79 -12.94 -2.96
N GLN A 130 -11.50 -13.00 -3.23
CA GLN A 130 -10.71 -14.23 -3.40
C GLN A 130 -10.59 -14.91 -2.04
N GLU A 131 -10.08 -14.19 -1.05
CA GLU A 131 -9.95 -14.66 0.32
C GLU A 131 -11.29 -15.13 0.92
N TYR A 132 -12.39 -14.37 0.73
CA TYR A 132 -13.72 -14.81 1.17
C TYR A 132 -14.13 -16.18 0.60
N LYS A 133 -13.73 -16.51 -0.63
CA LYS A 133 -14.09 -17.78 -1.28
C LYS A 133 -13.19 -18.93 -0.84
N ASN A 134 -11.94 -18.63 -0.53
CA ASN A 134 -10.91 -19.61 -0.18
C ASN A 134 -10.72 -19.78 1.34
N HIS A 135 -11.32 -18.87 2.12
CA HIS A 135 -11.34 -18.82 3.59
C HIS A 135 -10.09 -18.21 4.25
N GLY A 136 -9.33 -17.39 3.51
CA GLY A 136 -8.25 -16.52 4.02
C GLY A 136 -8.72 -15.41 4.97
N ASP A 137 -7.77 -14.67 5.56
CA ASP A 137 -8.00 -13.46 6.36
C ASP A 137 -7.45 -12.20 5.69
N ILE A 138 -8.36 -11.24 5.42
CA ILE A 138 -8.14 -9.97 4.68
C ILE A 138 -7.18 -8.96 5.29
N ARG A 139 -6.33 -9.40 6.22
CA ARG A 139 -5.28 -8.61 6.89
C ARG A 139 -4.06 -9.47 7.26
N ASP A 140 -3.87 -10.60 6.62
CA ASP A 140 -2.86 -11.60 6.93
C ASP A 140 -2.33 -12.03 5.57
N GLU A 141 -1.13 -11.59 5.18
CA GLU A 141 -0.58 -11.93 3.85
C GLU A 141 -0.36 -13.43 3.71
N ASP A 142 0.01 -14.12 4.78
CA ASP A 142 0.06 -15.58 4.85
C ASP A 142 -0.89 -16.07 5.95
N THR A 143 -2.10 -16.48 5.55
CA THR A 143 -3.14 -16.89 6.50
C THR A 143 -2.73 -18.11 7.34
N ASP A 144 -1.83 -18.96 6.85
CA ASP A 144 -1.55 -20.25 7.48
C ASP A 144 -0.11 -20.46 7.96
N GLY A 145 0.78 -19.53 7.63
CA GLY A 145 2.12 -19.37 8.19
C GLY A 145 3.08 -20.41 7.66
N ASP A 146 3.04 -20.66 6.35
CA ASP A 146 3.84 -21.68 5.67
C ASP A 146 4.88 -21.13 4.70
N GLY A 147 4.98 -19.80 4.61
CA GLY A 147 5.98 -19.09 3.84
C GLY A 147 5.42 -18.54 2.52
N GLN A 148 4.33 -19.11 1.98
CA GLN A 148 3.72 -18.59 0.75
C GLN A 148 2.58 -17.64 1.03
N ASP A 149 2.62 -16.44 0.45
CA ASP A 149 1.51 -15.49 0.56
C ASP A 149 0.18 -16.02 -0.06
N ASP A 150 -0.94 -15.57 0.50
CA ASP A 150 -2.31 -15.90 0.09
C ASP A 150 -2.54 -15.59 -1.41
N GLY A 151 -1.83 -14.61 -1.98
CA GLY A 151 -1.83 -14.26 -3.40
C GLY A 151 -1.32 -15.35 -4.30
N ASP A 152 -0.19 -15.90 -3.91
CA ASP A 152 0.67 -16.82 -4.62
C ASP A 152 0.13 -18.22 -4.53
N GLU A 153 -0.51 -18.54 -3.43
CA GLU A 153 -1.28 -19.76 -3.34
C GLU A 153 -2.41 -19.84 -4.38
N LEU A 154 -2.97 -18.69 -4.81
CA LEU A 154 -3.94 -18.68 -5.92
C LEU A 154 -3.28 -19.00 -7.26
N ARG A 155 -2.01 -18.63 -7.41
CA ARG A 155 -1.18 -18.85 -8.61
C ARG A 155 -0.69 -20.30 -8.67
N THR A 156 -0.14 -20.83 -7.58
CA THR A 156 0.40 -22.20 -7.43
C THR A 156 -0.70 -23.25 -7.22
N HIS A 157 -1.90 -22.82 -6.83
CA HIS A 157 -3.08 -23.66 -6.54
C HIS A 157 -2.97 -24.51 -5.26
N THR A 158 -2.31 -23.96 -4.26
CA THR A 158 -2.23 -24.41 -2.87
C THR A 158 -3.41 -23.82 -2.07
N SER A 159 -3.35 -23.74 -0.74
CA SER A 159 -4.52 -23.49 0.10
C SER A 159 -4.18 -22.64 1.32
N MET A 160 -4.60 -21.37 1.29
CA MET A 160 -4.67 -20.30 2.34
C MET A 160 -5.05 -20.63 3.77
N THR A 161 -5.10 -21.89 4.15
CA THR A 161 -5.53 -22.33 5.49
C THR A 161 -4.90 -23.67 5.86
N VAL A 162 -4.06 -24.22 4.99
CA VAL A 162 -3.39 -25.51 5.08
C VAL A 162 -1.97 -25.39 4.52
N ALA A 163 -1.02 -25.08 5.41
CA ALA A 163 0.43 -25.13 5.27
C ALA A 163 1.11 -26.33 4.57
N ASP A 164 0.37 -27.33 4.13
CA ASP A 164 0.88 -28.52 3.41
C ASP A 164 -0.36 -29.10 2.71
N THR A 165 -0.71 -28.52 1.56
CA THR A 165 -1.95 -28.80 0.84
C THR A 165 -2.07 -30.28 0.52
N ASP A 166 -0.97 -30.92 0.13
CA ASP A 166 -0.94 -32.27 -0.43
C ASP A 166 -0.57 -33.36 0.60
N HIS A 167 -0.10 -32.94 1.78
CA HIS A 167 0.30 -33.72 2.93
C HIS A 167 1.50 -34.64 2.70
N ASP A 168 2.47 -34.22 1.89
CA ASP A 168 3.69 -34.99 1.63
C ASP A 168 4.80 -34.77 2.67
N GLY A 169 4.68 -33.71 3.47
CA GLY A 169 5.57 -33.35 4.56
C GLY A 169 6.55 -32.21 4.27
N THR A 170 6.43 -31.57 3.11
CA THR A 170 6.98 -30.25 2.75
C THR A 170 5.86 -29.23 2.88
N VAL A 171 6.15 -28.00 3.32
CA VAL A 171 5.12 -26.94 3.33
C VAL A 171 4.93 -26.37 1.92
N ASP A 172 3.83 -25.69 1.63
CA ASP A 172 3.53 -25.26 0.26
C ASP A 172 4.48 -24.14 -0.23
N GLY A 173 5.03 -23.33 0.69
CA GLY A 173 6.13 -22.38 0.47
C GLY A 173 7.42 -23.06 0.01
N ASP A 174 8.02 -23.93 0.84
CA ASP A 174 9.19 -24.79 0.54
C ASP A 174 9.06 -25.70 -0.73
N GLU A 175 7.89 -25.82 -1.36
CA GLU A 175 7.71 -26.67 -2.55
C GLU A 175 8.28 -26.00 -3.81
N ASP A 176 8.74 -26.81 -4.78
CA ASP A 176 9.18 -26.33 -6.11
C ASP A 176 8.23 -26.91 -7.16
N ALA A 177 7.06 -26.27 -7.32
CA ALA A 177 5.96 -26.80 -8.13
C ALA A 177 6.31 -26.87 -9.63
N ASP A 178 7.23 -25.99 -10.04
CA ASP A 178 7.73 -25.75 -11.38
C ASP A 178 8.87 -26.72 -11.78
N ALA A 179 9.66 -27.13 -10.79
CA ALA A 179 10.89 -27.90 -10.86
C ALA A 179 12.08 -27.18 -11.51
N ASP A 180 12.21 -25.86 -11.34
CA ASP A 180 13.33 -25.06 -11.84
C ASP A 180 14.43 -24.80 -10.81
N GLY A 181 14.13 -25.04 -9.52
CA GLY A 181 15.07 -25.02 -8.41
C GLY A 181 14.96 -23.81 -7.49
N VAL A 182 13.91 -23.00 -7.64
CA VAL A 182 13.47 -21.95 -6.70
C VAL A 182 12.27 -22.50 -5.91
N ALA A 183 12.13 -22.17 -4.62
CA ALA A 183 10.94 -22.56 -3.86
C ALA A 183 9.75 -21.68 -4.29
N ASN A 184 8.54 -22.07 -3.93
CA ASN A 184 7.36 -21.37 -4.41
C ASN A 184 7.14 -20.03 -3.70
N GLU A 185 7.67 -19.88 -2.48
CA GLU A 185 7.76 -18.59 -1.76
C GLU A 185 8.65 -17.63 -2.57
N ASP A 186 9.88 -18.01 -2.89
CA ASP A 186 10.82 -17.21 -3.72
C ASP A 186 10.51 -17.09 -5.25
N GLU A 187 9.28 -17.35 -5.71
CA GLU A 187 8.96 -17.29 -7.16
C GLU A 187 8.45 -15.93 -7.64
N ASP A 188 7.96 -15.08 -6.74
CA ASP A 188 7.62 -13.70 -7.05
C ASP A 188 8.87 -12.80 -7.08
N ASP A 189 9.80 -12.92 -6.13
CA ASP A 189 11.10 -12.23 -6.14
C ASP A 189 11.86 -12.49 -7.46
N ALA A 190 11.88 -13.76 -7.91
CA ALA A 190 12.72 -14.20 -9.01
C ALA A 190 12.20 -13.72 -10.37
N THR A 191 10.95 -13.21 -10.39
CA THR A 191 10.28 -12.72 -11.58
C THR A 191 9.82 -11.25 -11.51
N GLU A 192 9.87 -10.63 -10.34
CA GLU A 192 9.73 -9.20 -10.12
C GLU A 192 10.89 -8.45 -10.79
N ALA A 193 10.64 -7.21 -11.19
CA ALA A 193 11.61 -6.40 -11.93
C ALA A 193 11.93 -5.16 -11.11
N CYS A 194 12.96 -5.26 -10.28
CA CYS A 194 13.45 -4.20 -9.40
C CYS A 194 12.34 -3.54 -8.55
N VAL A 195 11.65 -4.32 -7.72
CA VAL A 195 10.75 -3.81 -6.69
C VAL A 195 11.34 -4.22 -5.35
N ALA A 196 11.42 -3.28 -4.41
CA ALA A 196 11.87 -3.55 -3.05
C ALA A 196 10.90 -4.52 -2.37
N ASP A 197 11.43 -5.44 -1.59
CA ASP A 197 10.72 -6.46 -0.81
C ASP A 197 9.56 -5.81 -0.09
N ASP A 198 8.34 -6.05 -0.59
CA ASP A 198 7.16 -5.35 -0.12
C ASP A 198 6.67 -5.85 1.24
N ASP A 199 7.22 -6.99 1.68
CA ASP A 199 6.86 -7.73 2.88
C ASP A 199 8.03 -7.85 3.89
N ASP A 200 8.97 -6.90 3.92
CA ASP A 200 9.98 -6.75 4.99
C ASP A 200 9.39 -5.99 6.21
N ALA A 201 8.93 -6.71 7.23
CA ALA A 201 8.21 -6.11 8.36
C ALA A 201 9.10 -5.37 9.37
N ASP A 202 10.39 -5.65 9.41
CA ASP A 202 11.31 -5.04 10.37
C ASP A 202 12.36 -4.08 9.79
N GLY A 203 12.43 -4.03 8.46
CA GLY A 203 13.19 -3.07 7.68
C GLY A 203 14.65 -3.44 7.55
N ASP A 204 14.96 -4.72 7.47
CA ASP A 204 16.31 -5.25 7.42
C ASP A 204 16.73 -5.84 6.07
N HIS A 205 15.82 -5.75 5.09
CA HIS A 205 16.01 -6.11 3.69
C HIS A 205 16.08 -7.62 3.44
N VAL A 206 15.48 -8.42 4.33
CA VAL A 206 15.08 -9.80 4.06
C VAL A 206 13.55 -9.84 4.02
N ALA A 207 12.97 -10.53 3.03
CA ALA A 207 11.52 -10.72 3.02
C ALA A 207 11.08 -11.56 4.25
N ASP A 208 9.90 -11.27 4.80
CA ASP A 208 9.36 -12.00 5.96
C ASP A 208 9.28 -13.53 5.73
N GLU A 209 9.16 -13.96 4.47
CA GLU A 209 9.15 -15.37 4.06
C GLU A 209 10.54 -16.04 4.12
N ASP A 210 11.61 -15.35 3.70
CA ASP A 210 12.99 -15.86 3.66
C ASP A 210 13.68 -15.93 5.03
N GLU A 211 13.23 -15.09 5.95
CA GLU A 211 13.66 -15.04 7.36
C GLU A 211 13.67 -16.43 8.03
N ASN A 212 12.75 -17.30 7.60
CA ASN A 212 12.60 -18.64 8.12
C ASN A 212 13.76 -19.57 7.70
N GLU A 213 14.26 -19.39 6.48
CA GLU A 213 15.32 -20.19 5.86
C GLU A 213 16.71 -19.78 6.37
N LEU A 214 16.90 -18.47 6.52
CA LEU A 214 18.12 -17.83 7.05
C LEU A 214 18.22 -17.95 8.58
N GLY A 215 17.10 -18.20 9.25
CA GLY A 215 17.03 -18.44 10.70
C GLY A 215 16.91 -17.17 11.54
N GLY A 216 16.50 -16.08 10.89
CA GLY A 216 16.10 -14.80 11.47
C GLY A 216 14.68 -14.84 12.07
N SER A 217 14.15 -13.66 12.32
CA SER A 217 12.80 -13.39 12.75
C SER A 217 12.30 -12.14 12.04
N ALA A 218 11.26 -12.30 11.20
CA ALA A 218 10.42 -11.31 10.49
C ALA A 218 9.88 -10.09 11.28
N THR A 219 10.39 -9.81 12.48
CA THR A 219 9.95 -8.71 13.34
C THR A 219 11.10 -8.15 14.18
N ASP A 220 12.31 -8.66 14.00
CA ASP A 220 13.52 -8.34 14.73
C ASP A 220 14.76 -8.35 13.81
N ALA A 221 14.97 -7.23 13.12
CA ALA A 221 16.08 -6.84 12.24
C ALA A 221 17.55 -7.07 12.73
N ASP A 222 17.76 -7.82 13.81
CA ASP A 222 19.04 -8.27 14.42
C ASP A 222 18.66 -9.39 15.40
N SER A 223 18.23 -10.54 14.88
CA SER A 223 17.62 -11.64 15.64
C SER A 223 18.52 -12.21 16.72
N ASP A 224 19.84 -12.08 16.54
CA ASP A 224 20.85 -12.62 17.43
C ASP A 224 21.49 -11.57 18.38
N ASP A 225 21.08 -10.29 18.25
CA ASP A 225 21.55 -9.12 19.00
C ASP A 225 23.08 -8.88 18.88
N ASP A 226 23.73 -9.26 17.78
CA ASP A 226 25.17 -9.06 17.58
C ASP A 226 25.55 -7.67 17.00
N GLY A 227 24.56 -6.98 16.43
CA GLY A 227 24.68 -5.63 15.88
C GLY A 227 24.98 -5.55 14.38
N VAL A 228 24.86 -6.65 13.66
CA VAL A 228 24.62 -6.75 12.21
C VAL A 228 23.12 -7.04 12.03
N SER A 229 22.47 -6.49 11.00
CA SER A 229 21.08 -6.86 10.70
C SER A 229 21.03 -8.22 10.05
N ASP A 230 19.92 -8.95 10.14
CA ASP A 230 19.84 -10.31 9.60
C ASP A 230 20.11 -10.28 8.08
N GLY A 231 19.53 -9.33 7.34
CA GLY A 231 19.86 -9.12 5.92
C GLY A 231 21.33 -8.82 5.61
N ALA A 232 22.07 -8.21 6.53
CA ALA A 232 23.49 -7.92 6.35
C ALA A 232 24.41 -9.06 6.86
N GLU A 233 23.84 -10.16 7.36
CA GLU A 233 24.60 -11.37 7.72
C GLU A 233 25.03 -12.15 6.46
N ASP A 234 25.89 -13.16 6.65
CA ASP A 234 26.35 -14.12 5.62
C ASP A 234 26.18 -15.50 6.26
N GLY A 235 24.91 -15.87 6.47
CA GLY A 235 24.48 -17.01 7.27
C GLY A 235 24.99 -18.34 6.74
N ASP A 236 25.19 -18.44 5.43
CA ASP A 236 25.63 -19.64 4.72
C ASP A 236 27.17 -19.72 4.47
N ASP A 237 27.91 -18.64 4.76
CA ASP A 237 29.36 -18.45 4.53
C ASP A 237 29.77 -18.50 3.03
N ASP A 238 28.91 -18.16 2.07
CA ASP A 238 29.23 -18.09 0.63
C ASP A 238 29.96 -16.78 0.24
N GLY A 239 29.82 -15.75 1.08
CA GLY A 239 30.42 -14.43 0.91
C GLY A 239 29.53 -13.37 0.24
N ARG A 240 28.23 -13.61 0.13
CA ARG A 240 27.15 -12.63 -0.08
C ARG A 240 26.47 -12.28 1.24
N GLN A 241 25.69 -11.20 1.24
CA GLN A 241 24.80 -10.93 2.35
C GLN A 241 23.51 -11.74 2.17
N ASP A 242 22.81 -12.03 3.27
CA ASP A 242 21.59 -12.83 3.25
C ASP A 242 20.46 -12.11 2.47
N GLU A 243 20.45 -10.77 2.45
CA GLU A 243 19.64 -9.90 1.56
C GLU A 243 19.97 -10.05 0.06
N ASP A 244 21.02 -10.79 -0.32
CA ASP A 244 21.47 -10.98 -1.71
C ASP A 244 21.37 -12.45 -2.20
N ASP A 245 20.74 -13.35 -1.42
CA ASP A 245 20.83 -14.80 -1.62
C ASP A 245 19.66 -15.42 -2.41
N ASP A 246 18.47 -14.83 -2.32
CA ASP A 246 17.25 -15.02 -3.13
C ASP A 246 17.42 -14.48 -4.57
N ASP A 247 18.30 -13.48 -4.69
CA ASP A 247 18.56 -12.70 -5.87
C ASP A 247 19.03 -13.57 -7.07
N SER A 248 18.10 -13.88 -7.97
CA SER A 248 18.37 -14.83 -9.05
C SER A 248 19.54 -14.34 -9.90
N ALA A 249 20.52 -15.20 -10.20
CA ALA A 249 21.68 -14.86 -11.05
C ALA A 249 21.31 -14.44 -12.51
N SER A 250 20.02 -14.40 -12.84
CA SER A 250 19.47 -13.92 -14.11
C SER A 250 18.70 -12.61 -14.02
N ASP A 251 18.55 -12.05 -12.81
CA ASP A 251 17.94 -10.76 -12.64
C ASP A 251 18.86 -9.63 -13.14
N SER A 252 18.22 -8.53 -13.53
CA SER A 252 18.82 -7.39 -14.20
C SER A 252 19.27 -6.30 -13.21
N CYS A 253 18.91 -6.46 -11.93
CA CYS A 253 18.99 -5.48 -10.85
C CYS A 253 20.12 -5.82 -9.84
N SER A 254 20.60 -7.07 -9.81
CA SER A 254 21.76 -7.64 -9.09
C SER A 254 23.15 -6.98 -9.31
N GLY A 255 23.23 -5.67 -9.49
CA GLY A 255 24.53 -5.04 -9.71
C GLY A 255 24.60 -3.59 -9.32
N ASP A 256 25.41 -3.35 -8.30
CA ASP A 256 26.11 -2.11 -7.90
C ASP A 256 26.62 -1.30 -9.11
N ARG A 257 25.72 -0.61 -9.81
CA ARG A 257 26.01 0.05 -11.09
C ARG A 257 26.85 1.29 -10.86
N ASP A 258 26.76 1.88 -9.66
CA ASP A 258 27.47 3.09 -9.27
C ASP A 258 28.76 2.83 -8.45
N GLY A 259 28.99 1.60 -8.01
CA GLY A 259 30.22 1.09 -7.40
C GLY A 259 30.38 1.45 -5.93
N ASP A 260 29.28 1.73 -5.21
CA ASP A 260 29.29 2.19 -3.83
C ASP A 260 29.24 1.05 -2.79
N GLY A 261 28.92 -0.16 -3.25
CA GLY A 261 28.90 -1.40 -2.47
C GLY A 261 27.55 -1.75 -1.85
N ARG A 262 26.46 -1.18 -2.38
CA ARG A 262 25.06 -1.64 -2.23
C ARG A 262 24.53 -2.01 -3.62
N ASP A 263 23.61 -2.96 -3.70
CA ASP A 263 23.06 -3.35 -4.99
C ASP A 263 21.93 -2.39 -5.45
N ASP A 264 21.68 -2.36 -6.76
CA ASP A 264 20.78 -1.39 -7.39
C ASP A 264 19.31 -1.58 -6.95
N GLU A 265 18.94 -2.71 -6.30
CA GLU A 265 17.62 -2.96 -5.70
C GLU A 265 17.39 -2.29 -4.34
N ASP A 266 18.45 -2.06 -3.56
CA ASP A 266 18.32 -1.65 -2.16
C ASP A 266 17.74 -0.26 -1.91
N GLU A 267 17.90 0.70 -2.84
CA GLU A 267 17.48 2.06 -2.55
C GLU A 267 17.10 2.83 -3.83
N GLY A 268 16.21 3.80 -3.69
CA GLY A 268 16.05 4.90 -4.66
C GLY A 268 17.32 5.74 -4.73
N ASP A 269 18.36 5.17 -5.35
CA ASP A 269 19.71 5.38 -4.86
C ASP A 269 20.27 6.75 -5.20
N ARG A 270 20.99 7.28 -4.23
CA ARG A 270 21.63 8.58 -4.26
C ARG A 270 23.09 8.38 -3.93
N PHE A 271 23.93 8.30 -4.97
CA PHE A 271 25.39 8.46 -4.88
C PHE A 271 25.83 9.56 -3.88
N GLY A 272 25.06 10.65 -3.80
CA GLY A 272 25.04 11.48 -2.60
C GLY A 272 24.65 12.93 -2.88
N THR A 273 24.91 13.78 -1.88
CA THR A 273 24.52 15.19 -1.96
C THR A 273 25.64 16.07 -2.49
N VAL A 274 25.34 16.88 -3.50
CA VAL A 274 26.23 17.94 -3.98
C VAL A 274 26.58 18.88 -2.84
N THR A 275 27.87 18.92 -2.50
CA THR A 275 28.43 19.85 -1.52
C THR A 275 28.87 21.14 -2.20
N SER A 276 29.55 21.02 -3.34
CA SER A 276 29.96 22.16 -4.15
C SER A 276 30.36 21.74 -5.56
N TYR A 277 30.16 22.64 -6.53
CA TYR A 277 30.69 22.51 -7.89
C TYR A 277 31.39 23.81 -8.32
N ASP A 278 32.59 23.69 -8.91
CA ASP A 278 33.33 24.82 -9.48
C ASP A 278 33.43 24.72 -11.01
N ASP A 279 32.74 25.62 -11.70
CA ASP A 279 32.66 25.64 -13.17
C ASP A 279 33.99 25.96 -13.87
N THR A 280 34.95 26.60 -13.18
CA THR A 280 36.24 26.96 -13.78
C THR A 280 37.23 25.79 -13.76
N SER A 281 37.13 24.93 -12.74
CA SER A 281 37.99 23.76 -12.55
C SER A 281 37.29 22.43 -12.85
N HIS A 282 35.98 22.46 -13.13
CA HIS A 282 35.12 21.29 -13.36
C HIS A 282 35.14 20.28 -12.22
N VAL A 283 35.39 20.74 -11.00
CA VAL A 283 35.45 19.87 -9.81
C VAL A 283 34.10 19.86 -9.12
N LEU A 284 33.54 18.67 -8.97
CA LEU A 284 32.33 18.38 -8.20
C LEU A 284 32.73 17.68 -6.90
N VAL A 285 32.21 18.15 -5.78
CA VAL A 285 32.41 17.57 -4.45
C VAL A 285 31.06 17.12 -3.93
N LEU A 286 30.98 15.85 -3.57
CA LEU A 286 29.80 15.18 -3.04
C LEU A 286 30.08 14.72 -1.61
N THR A 287 29.04 14.75 -0.79
CA THR A 287 29.02 14.00 0.47
C THR A 287 28.19 12.75 0.19
N THR A 288 28.80 11.57 0.31
CA THR A 288 28.08 10.30 0.17
C THR A 288 27.17 10.10 1.38
N ASP A 289 26.14 9.27 1.26
CA ASP A 289 25.16 9.12 2.33
C ASP A 289 25.75 8.39 3.55
N GLY A 290 26.79 7.56 3.36
CA GLY A 290 27.71 7.07 4.41
C GLY A 290 28.60 8.14 5.08
N GLY A 291 28.44 9.42 4.75
CA GLY A 291 29.16 10.55 5.34
C GLY A 291 30.59 10.79 4.80
N GLY A 292 30.97 10.08 3.74
CA GLY A 292 32.22 10.25 3.02
C GLY A 292 32.25 11.53 2.18
N THR A 293 33.43 11.95 1.71
CA THR A 293 33.54 13.06 0.75
C THR A 293 34.20 12.56 -0.53
N VAL A 294 33.45 12.58 -1.62
CA VAL A 294 33.93 12.22 -2.96
C VAL A 294 34.22 13.49 -3.75
N THR A 295 35.33 13.49 -4.48
CA THR A 295 35.73 14.62 -5.35
C THR A 295 35.99 14.09 -6.74
N VAL A 296 35.17 14.50 -7.69
CA VAL A 296 35.28 14.11 -9.10
C VAL A 296 35.59 15.31 -9.98
N THR A 297 36.27 15.07 -11.10
CA THR A 297 36.54 16.08 -12.12
C THR A 297 35.75 15.72 -13.37
N LEU A 298 34.82 16.59 -13.76
CA LEU A 298 33.97 16.38 -14.93
C LEU A 298 34.77 16.63 -16.22
N SER A 299 34.56 15.77 -17.21
CA SER A 299 35.09 15.94 -18.56
C SER A 299 34.56 17.21 -19.21
N VAL A 300 35.36 17.81 -20.11
CA VAL A 300 34.92 18.98 -20.88
C VAL A 300 33.79 18.56 -21.82
N GLY A 301 32.56 18.91 -21.47
CA GLY A 301 31.36 18.49 -22.19
C GLY A 301 30.61 17.32 -21.54
N ALA A 302 30.91 16.99 -20.27
CA ALA A 302 30.11 16.07 -19.49
C ALA A 302 28.65 16.51 -19.46
N GLU A 303 27.74 15.56 -19.63
CA GLU A 303 26.31 15.80 -19.63
C GLU A 303 25.76 15.69 -18.21
N VAL A 304 24.82 16.58 -17.87
CA VAL A 304 24.07 16.46 -16.62
C VAL A 304 22.62 16.19 -17.00
N LYS A 305 22.12 15.02 -16.63
CA LYS A 305 20.75 14.58 -16.87
C LYS A 305 19.95 14.65 -15.58
N TYR A 306 18.63 14.75 -15.74
CA TYR A 306 17.70 14.67 -14.62
C TYR A 306 16.97 13.35 -14.66
N GLU A 307 16.73 12.82 -13.47
CA GLU A 307 15.91 11.65 -13.20
C GLU A 307 14.74 12.10 -12.34
N ASP A 308 13.53 11.66 -12.65
CA ASP A 308 12.35 12.03 -11.86
C ASP A 308 12.14 11.02 -10.74
N ALA A 309 11.80 11.49 -9.54
CA ALA A 309 11.35 10.59 -8.47
C ALA A 309 10.10 9.82 -8.92
N GLU A 310 9.91 8.60 -8.41
CA GLU A 310 8.94 7.61 -8.89
C GLU A 310 7.49 8.13 -8.96
N ASP A 311 7.11 9.05 -8.06
CA ASP A 311 5.78 9.68 -8.01
C ASP A 311 5.64 10.98 -8.82
N LEU A 312 6.66 11.38 -9.57
CA LEU A 312 6.77 12.72 -10.16
C LEU A 312 6.63 12.72 -11.69
N GLU A 313 5.39 12.89 -12.19
CA GLU A 313 5.15 13.12 -13.62
C GLU A 313 5.35 14.58 -14.03
N CYS A 314 6.58 14.97 -14.41
CA CYS A 314 6.83 16.26 -15.04
C CYS A 314 6.71 16.16 -16.58
N GLU A 315 6.05 17.14 -17.23
CA GLU A 315 6.08 17.22 -18.70
C GLU A 315 7.54 17.39 -19.15
N ALA A 316 8.01 16.50 -20.04
CA ALA A 316 9.41 16.45 -20.46
C ALA A 316 9.87 17.78 -21.07
N ASP A 317 10.61 18.55 -20.29
CA ASP A 317 11.43 19.64 -20.81
C ASP A 317 12.60 19.00 -21.54
N GLU A 318 12.47 18.83 -22.86
CA GLU A 318 13.60 18.50 -23.73
C GLU A 318 14.57 19.68 -23.81
N GLU A 319 15.41 19.85 -22.80
CA GLU A 319 16.80 20.29 -22.97
C GLU A 319 17.59 20.04 -21.69
N THR A 320 18.31 18.92 -21.69
CA THR A 320 19.57 18.75 -20.96
C THR A 320 20.52 19.91 -21.28
N THR A 321 21.47 20.16 -20.37
CA THR A 321 22.50 21.21 -20.35
C THR A 321 22.23 22.34 -19.37
N ALA A 322 22.24 22.02 -18.08
CA ALA A 322 22.79 23.00 -17.17
C ALA A 322 23.55 22.32 -16.04
N VAL A 323 24.85 22.55 -16.05
CA VAL A 323 25.71 22.63 -14.86
C VAL A 323 25.03 23.33 -13.66
N ALA A 324 24.00 24.16 -13.92
CA ALA A 324 23.12 24.73 -12.91
C ALA A 324 22.31 23.71 -12.08
N ALA A 325 22.27 22.42 -12.47
CA ALA A 325 21.68 21.34 -11.68
C ALA A 325 22.57 20.96 -10.48
N LEU A 326 23.89 21.17 -10.59
CA LEU A 326 24.89 20.85 -9.55
C LEU A 326 24.96 21.94 -8.48
N VAL A 327 23.80 22.32 -7.93
CA VAL A 327 23.72 23.23 -6.79
C VAL A 327 23.99 22.48 -5.49
N PRO A 328 24.55 23.16 -4.47
CA PRO A 328 24.62 22.55 -3.14
C PRO A 328 23.22 22.08 -2.72
N THR A 329 23.14 20.87 -2.16
CA THR A 329 21.91 20.13 -1.82
C THR A 329 21.17 19.45 -2.98
N ALA A 330 21.69 19.48 -4.21
CA ALA A 330 21.19 18.59 -5.26
C ALA A 330 21.58 17.15 -4.93
N LEU A 331 20.70 16.21 -5.26
CA LEU A 331 20.88 14.79 -5.00
C LEU A 331 21.37 14.16 -6.30
N VAL A 332 22.57 13.59 -6.27
CA VAL A 332 23.14 12.85 -7.39
C VAL A 332 22.72 11.41 -7.22
N THR A 333 22.13 10.84 -8.27
CA THR A 333 21.75 9.43 -8.33
C THR A 333 22.88 8.61 -8.93
N GLU A 334 23.54 9.11 -9.98
CA GLU A 334 24.57 8.34 -10.68
C GLU A 334 25.70 9.21 -11.26
N ILE A 335 26.91 8.64 -11.35
CA ILE A 335 28.08 9.23 -12.02
C ILE A 335 28.68 8.21 -13.01
N GLU A 336 28.52 8.44 -14.30
CA GLU A 336 29.13 7.55 -15.31
C GLU A 336 30.60 7.95 -15.59
N VAL A 337 31.49 6.96 -15.43
CA VAL A 337 32.93 7.10 -15.68
C VAL A 337 33.34 6.25 -16.87
N GLU A 338 33.85 6.89 -17.93
CA GLU A 338 34.43 6.20 -19.10
C GLU A 338 35.91 6.57 -19.22
N ASP A 339 36.78 5.56 -19.40
CA ASP A 339 38.24 5.74 -19.51
C ASP A 339 38.91 6.51 -18.35
N GLY A 340 38.26 6.54 -17.17
CA GLY A 340 38.74 7.23 -15.97
C GLY A 340 38.42 8.73 -15.93
N GLU A 341 37.57 9.22 -16.82
CA GLU A 341 37.01 10.57 -16.76
C GLU A 341 35.47 10.51 -16.59
N VAL A 342 34.88 11.48 -15.90
CA VAL A 342 33.42 11.52 -15.68
C VAL A 342 32.74 12.16 -16.88
N HIS A 343 31.87 11.42 -17.56
CA HIS A 343 31.19 11.87 -18.78
C HIS A 343 29.72 12.21 -18.56
N GLU A 344 29.08 11.63 -17.55
CA GLU A 344 27.67 11.89 -17.24
C GLU A 344 27.45 11.97 -15.73
N VAL A 345 26.51 12.82 -15.31
CA VAL A 345 26.01 12.89 -13.93
C VAL A 345 24.48 12.96 -13.97
N LYS A 346 23.80 12.05 -13.27
CA LYS A 346 22.34 12.07 -13.10
C LYS A 346 21.97 12.73 -11.78
N VAL A 347 20.95 13.58 -11.80
CA VAL A 347 20.49 14.36 -10.64
C VAL A 347 19.00 14.13 -10.43
N LEU A 348 18.61 13.75 -9.22
CA LEU A 348 17.20 13.50 -8.87
C LEU A 348 16.38 14.79 -8.83
N ARG A 349 15.22 14.79 -9.48
CA ARG A 349 14.17 15.81 -9.38
C ARG A 349 13.11 15.34 -8.39
N THR A 350 13.03 16.05 -7.27
CA THR A 350 12.01 15.80 -6.24
C THR A 350 10.80 16.76 -6.34
N THR A 351 10.82 17.70 -7.29
CA THR A 351 9.71 18.63 -7.55
C THR A 351 9.72 19.07 -9.02
N CYS A 352 8.56 19.14 -9.68
CA CYS A 352 8.45 19.78 -10.98
C CYS A 352 8.65 21.31 -10.85
N ALA A 353 9.48 21.89 -11.73
CA ALA A 353 9.84 23.30 -11.72
C ALA A 353 8.79 24.23 -12.35
#